data_AF-A0A5B6Z293-F1
#
_entry.id   AF-A0A5B6Z293-F1
#
_cell.length_a   1.000
_cell.length_b   1.000
_cell.length_c   1.000
_cell.angle_alpha   90.00
_cell.angle_beta   90.00
_cell.angle_gamma   90.00
#
_symmetry.space_group_name_H-M   'P 1'
#
loop_
_entity.id
_entity.type
_entity.pdbx_description
1 polymer ?
#
loop_
_entity_poly.entity_id
_entity_poly.type
_entity_poly.pdbx_seq_one_letter_code
_entity_poly.pdbx_strand_id
1 'polypeptide(L)'
;MFTYVLPGWEGSTADGRVLRDALGRPDPLIVPNGKYYLVDAGYTNGPGFLAPYRGTRYHLNEWSASGNNPQTYKELFNLRHSTARNVIERAFGLLKKRWAILRSASFFELKTQVNIISACAILHNHIRIEQPNDPLLAEVEAELSTQPLGQNV
;
A
#
# COMPACT_ATOMS: atom_id res chain seq x y z
N MET A 1 -8.14 -3.53 -5.55
CA MET A 1 -7.71 -4.04 -6.86
C MET A 1 -6.39 -3.38 -7.22
N PHE A 2 -5.45 -4.12 -7.78
CA PHE A 2 -4.14 -3.61 -8.19
C PHE A 2 -4.18 -3.17 -9.65
N THR A 3 -3.93 -1.89 -9.93
CA THR A 3 -4.06 -1.34 -11.30
C THR A 3 -2.75 -1.29 -12.06
N TYR A 4 -1.63 -1.22 -11.34
CA TYR A 4 -0.28 -1.20 -11.89
C TYR A 4 0.62 -1.96 -10.92
N VAL A 5 1.44 -2.88 -11.45
CA VAL A 5 2.33 -3.72 -10.65
C VAL A 5 3.68 -3.77 -11.36
N LEU A 6 4.72 -3.30 -10.70
CA LEU A 6 6.10 -3.32 -11.20
C LEU A 6 6.98 -4.17 -10.26
N PRO A 7 7.02 -5.50 -10.45
CA PRO A 7 7.92 -6.37 -9.70
C PRO A 7 9.33 -6.41 -10.31
N GLY A 8 10.28 -6.96 -9.57
CA GLY A 8 11.65 -7.21 -10.06
C GLY A 8 12.72 -6.26 -9.52
N TRP A 9 12.34 -5.37 -8.61
CA TRP A 9 13.29 -4.54 -7.87
C TRP A 9 13.77 -5.24 -6.60
N GLU A 10 15.04 -5.05 -6.27
CA GLU A 10 15.63 -5.52 -5.02
C GLU A 10 15.05 -4.72 -3.84
N GLY A 11 14.82 -5.37 -2.70
CA GLY A 11 14.24 -4.73 -1.51
C GLY A 11 15.08 -3.58 -0.92
N SER A 12 16.36 -3.50 -1.28
CA SER A 12 17.28 -2.41 -0.91
C SER A 12 17.17 -1.18 -1.83
N THR A 13 16.43 -1.28 -2.94
CA THR A 13 16.31 -0.19 -3.91
C THR A 13 15.50 0.96 -3.33
N ALA A 14 16.03 2.19 -3.43
CA ALA A 14 15.29 3.38 -3.04
C ALA A 14 13.97 3.52 -3.81
N ASP A 15 12.88 3.77 -3.08
CA ASP A 15 11.53 4.03 -3.59
C ASP A 15 11.48 5.02 -4.76
N GLY A 16 12.22 6.13 -4.64
CA GLY A 16 12.29 7.14 -5.70
C GLY A 16 12.90 6.63 -7.01
N ARG A 17 13.77 5.60 -6.97
CA ARG A 17 14.31 4.97 -8.18
C ARG A 17 13.25 4.08 -8.85
N VAL A 18 12.52 3.30 -8.05
CA VAL A 18 11.42 2.46 -8.54
C VAL A 18 10.33 3.32 -9.19
N LEU A 19 9.96 4.45 -8.55
CA LEU A 19 8.97 5.36 -9.13
C LEU A 19 9.43 5.99 -10.44
N ARG A 20 10.68 6.45 -10.52
CA ARG A 20 11.22 7.03 -11.77
C ARG A 20 11.23 6.01 -12.90
N ASP A 21 11.57 4.76 -12.62
CA ASP A 21 11.46 3.68 -13.60
C ASP A 21 10.01 3.50 -14.04
N ALA A 22 9.08 3.33 -13.10
CA ALA A 22 7.66 3.18 -13.39
C ALA A 22 7.08 4.29 -14.28
N LEU A 23 7.56 5.53 -14.14
CA LEU A 23 7.12 6.68 -14.94
C LEU A 23 7.80 6.77 -16.32
N GLY A 24 9.01 6.20 -16.47
CA GLY A 24 9.81 6.28 -17.70
C GLY A 24 9.64 5.11 -18.66
N ARG A 25 8.88 4.08 -18.28
CA ARG A 25 8.65 2.88 -19.10
C ARG A 25 7.75 3.16 -20.31
N PRO A 26 7.81 2.31 -21.37
CA PRO A 26 6.85 2.36 -22.47
C PRO A 26 5.39 2.16 -22.03
N ASP A 27 5.19 1.40 -20.95
CA ASP A 27 3.93 1.21 -20.23
C ASP A 27 3.96 1.93 -18.87
N PRO A 28 3.91 3.28 -18.86
CA PRO A 28 4.18 4.03 -17.65
C PRO A 28 3.04 3.95 -16.64
N LEU A 29 3.37 4.15 -15.36
CA LEU A 29 2.38 4.47 -14.34
C LEU A 29 1.71 5.81 -14.68
N ILE A 30 0.42 5.77 -15.02
CA ILE A 30 -0.36 6.97 -15.33
C ILE A 30 -1.03 7.51 -14.08
N VAL A 31 -0.78 8.77 -13.76
CA VAL A 31 -1.59 9.50 -12.78
C VAL A 31 -2.81 10.10 -13.48
N PRO A 32 -4.05 9.76 -13.08
CA PRO A 32 -5.23 10.36 -13.67
C PRO A 32 -5.28 11.87 -13.47
N ASN A 33 -5.78 12.60 -14.47
CA ASN A 33 -5.87 14.06 -14.40
C ASN A 33 -6.69 14.51 -13.17
N GLY A 34 -6.17 15.51 -12.45
CA GLY A 34 -6.77 16.04 -11.22
C GLY A 34 -6.70 15.11 -10.01
N LYS A 35 -5.97 13.99 -10.09
CA LYS A 35 -5.80 13.04 -8.98
C LYS A 35 -4.35 12.95 -8.53
N TYR A 36 -4.18 12.45 -7.31
CA TYR A 36 -2.89 12.19 -6.69
C TYR A 36 -2.88 10.80 -6.06
N TYR A 37 -1.76 10.08 -6.19
CA TYR A 37 -1.49 8.89 -5.41
C TYR A 37 -0.91 9.26 -4.05
N LEU A 38 -1.41 8.64 -3.00
CA LEU A 38 -0.78 8.69 -1.69
C LEU A 38 0.42 7.73 -1.70
N VAL A 39 1.58 8.24 -1.31
CA VAL A 39 2.84 7.49 -1.30
C VAL A 39 3.48 7.52 0.09
N ASP A 40 4.42 6.60 0.33
CA ASP A 40 5.17 6.53 1.57
C ASP A 40 6.13 7.74 1.73
N ALA A 41 6.63 7.97 2.95
CA ALA A 41 7.60 9.01 3.27
C ALA A 41 8.94 8.85 2.51
N GLY A 42 9.24 7.64 2.02
CA GLY A 42 10.38 7.32 1.17
C GLY A 42 10.28 7.93 -0.24
N TYR A 43 9.08 8.31 -0.68
CA TYR A 43 8.86 8.98 -1.96
C TYR A 43 9.00 10.50 -1.82
N THR A 44 9.25 11.17 -2.95
CA THR A 44 9.32 12.64 -3.03
C THR A 44 7.97 13.19 -3.47
N ASN A 45 7.52 14.28 -2.82
CA ASN A 45 6.33 15.01 -3.25
C ASN A 45 6.51 15.59 -4.66
N GLY A 46 5.49 15.48 -5.50
CA GLY A 46 5.51 16.03 -6.85
C GLY A 46 4.13 15.98 -7.51
N PRO A 47 3.99 16.51 -8.74
CA PRO A 47 2.74 16.38 -9.48
C PRO A 47 2.27 14.93 -9.52
N GLY A 48 1.07 14.67 -9.00
CA GLY A 48 0.48 13.34 -8.95
C GLY A 48 0.86 12.43 -7.78
N PHE A 49 1.78 12.84 -6.89
CA PHE A 49 2.23 12.01 -5.75
C PHE A 49 2.31 12.82 -4.45
N LEU A 50 1.65 12.32 -3.40
CA LEU A 50 1.56 12.94 -2.07
C LEU A 50 2.13 12.04 -0.98
N ALA A 51 3.32 12.38 -0.51
CA ALA A 51 3.98 11.85 0.67
C ALA A 51 3.53 12.63 1.92
N PRO A 52 3.54 11.99 3.11
CA PRO A 52 3.25 12.69 4.37
C PRO A 52 4.28 13.78 4.67
N TYR A 53 3.90 14.76 5.50
CA TYR A 53 4.84 15.76 6.01
C TYR A 53 5.91 15.09 6.88
N ARG A 54 7.17 15.25 6.47
CA ARG A 54 8.33 14.73 7.22
C ARG A 54 8.51 15.49 8.54
N GLY A 55 9.00 14.78 9.56
CA GLY A 55 9.25 15.36 10.89
C GLY A 55 7.99 15.78 11.66
N THR A 56 6.80 15.54 11.10
CA THR A 56 5.52 15.76 11.78
C THR A 56 4.97 14.40 12.19
N ARG A 57 5.23 14.00 13.44
CA ARG A 57 4.80 12.70 13.95
C ARG A 57 3.28 12.67 14.10
N TYR A 58 2.71 11.53 13.74
CA TYR A 58 1.35 11.15 14.06
C TYR A 58 1.41 9.74 14.65
N HIS A 59 1.19 9.60 15.95
CA HIS A 59 1.16 8.30 16.63
C HIS A 59 -0.28 8.01 17.06
N LEU A 60 -0.97 7.17 16.27
CA LEU A 60 -2.35 6.70 16.53
C LEU A 60 -2.53 6.19 17.98
N ASN A 61 -1.52 5.49 18.51
CA ASN A 61 -1.55 4.90 19.85
C ASN A 61 -1.43 5.94 20.98
N GLU A 62 -0.62 7.00 20.80
CA GLU A 62 -0.50 8.06 21.80
C GLU A 62 -1.74 8.99 21.79
N TRP A 63 -2.41 9.10 20.65
CA TRP A 63 -3.51 10.04 20.45
C TRP A 63 -4.88 9.49 20.83
N SER A 64 -5.14 8.21 20.54
CA SER A 64 -6.39 7.56 20.94
C SER A 64 -6.53 7.46 22.46
N ALA A 65 -5.41 7.33 23.18
CA ALA A 65 -5.40 7.27 24.65
C ALA A 65 -5.50 8.64 25.34
N SER A 66 -5.12 9.74 24.67
CA SER A 66 -5.02 11.08 25.28
C SER A 66 -6.04 12.10 24.79
N GLY A 67 -6.90 11.77 23.81
CA GLY A 67 -7.92 12.70 23.30
C GLY A 67 -7.33 13.93 22.59
N ASN A 68 -6.06 13.88 22.20
CA ASN A 68 -5.41 14.97 21.50
C ASN A 68 -5.95 15.03 20.06
N ASN A 69 -6.43 16.21 19.64
CA ASN A 69 -6.90 16.49 18.28
C ASN A 69 -5.81 17.19 17.47
N PRO A 70 -5.81 17.06 16.12
CA PRO A 70 -4.78 17.65 15.26
C PRO A 70 -4.64 19.15 15.56
N GLN A 71 -3.47 19.56 16.04
CA GLN A 71 -3.20 20.96 16.40
C GLN A 71 -2.77 21.75 15.18
N THR A 72 -2.16 21.08 14.20
CA THR A 72 -1.69 21.69 12.96
C THR A 72 -2.30 21.06 11.72
N TYR A 73 -2.36 21.82 10.62
CA TYR A 73 -2.80 21.28 9.33
C TYR A 73 -1.89 20.13 8.84
N LYS A 74 -0.61 20.11 9.25
CA LYS A 74 0.32 19.02 8.91
C LYS A 74 -0.01 17.73 9.65
N GLU A 75 -0.33 17.83 10.94
CA GLU A 75 -0.80 16.68 11.74
C GLU A 75 -2.13 16.15 11.21
N LEU A 76 -3.08 17.04 10.89
CA LEU A 76 -4.36 16.65 10.31
C LEU A 76 -4.18 15.94 8.97
N PHE A 77 -3.28 16.45 8.13
CA PHE A 77 -2.94 15.81 6.86
C PHE A 77 -2.32 14.43 7.07
N ASN A 78 -1.31 14.30 7.94
CA ASN A 78 -0.65 13.03 8.22
C ASN A 78 -1.61 11.99 8.84
N LEU A 79 -2.54 12.42 9.70
CA LEU A 79 -3.61 11.57 10.22
C LEU A 79 -4.48 11.00 9.09
N ARG A 80 -4.97 11.88 8.19
CA ARG A 80 -5.82 11.46 7.07
C ARG A 80 -5.04 10.58 6.08
N HIS A 81 -3.76 10.91 5.84
CA HIS A 81 -2.85 10.15 5.00
C HIS A 81 -2.64 8.73 5.55
N SER A 82 -2.29 8.60 6.83
CA SER A 82 -2.14 7.32 7.52
C SER A 82 -3.44 6.50 7.50
N THR A 83 -4.58 7.14 7.79
CA THR A 83 -5.89 6.48 7.73
C THR A 83 -6.18 5.90 6.33
N ALA A 84 -5.87 6.66 5.28
CA ALA A 84 -6.04 6.19 3.90
C ALA A 84 -5.03 5.08 3.55
N ARG A 85 -3.79 5.17 4.06
CA ARG A 85 -2.76 4.15 3.89
C ARG A 85 -3.18 2.81 4.51
N ASN A 86 -3.95 2.80 5.60
CA ASN A 86 -4.50 1.56 6.14
C ASN A 86 -5.27 0.77 5.07
N VAL A 87 -6.02 1.42 4.18
CA VAL A 87 -6.72 0.73 3.09
C VAL A 87 -5.74 0.02 2.14
N ILE A 88 -4.59 0.64 1.86
CA ILE A 88 -3.53 0.08 1.02
C ILE A 88 -2.90 -1.14 1.69
N GLU A 89 -2.54 -1.02 2.97
CA GLU A 89 -1.97 -2.13 3.75
C GLU A 89 -2.91 -3.31 3.85
N ARG A 90 -4.21 -3.05 4.04
CA ARG A 90 -5.26 -4.07 4.03
C ARG A 90 -5.34 -4.81 2.70
N ALA A 91 -5.21 -4.10 1.58
CA ALA A 91 -5.20 -4.73 0.26
C ALA A 91 -4.00 -5.66 0.07
N PHE A 92 -2.81 -5.26 0.51
CA PHE A 92 -1.62 -6.12 0.49
C PHE A 92 -1.71 -7.28 1.48
N GLY A 93 -2.28 -7.05 2.66
CA GLY A 93 -2.55 -8.09 3.67
C GLY A 93 -3.45 -9.18 3.11
N LEU A 94 -4.56 -8.81 2.49
CA LEU A 94 -5.47 -9.75 1.84
C LEU A 94 -4.78 -10.52 0.69
N LEU A 95 -3.97 -9.84 -0.13
CA LEU A 95 -3.20 -10.48 -1.20
C LEU A 95 -2.26 -11.57 -0.64
N LYS A 96 -1.50 -11.25 0.42
CA LYS A 96 -0.57 -12.19 1.08
C LYS A 96 -1.30 -13.30 1.85
N LYS A 97 -2.47 -13.02 2.44
CA LYS A 97 -3.29 -14.04 3.12
C LYS A 97 -3.82 -15.07 2.11
N ARG A 98 -4.31 -14.60 0.96
CA ARG A 98 -4.78 -15.46 -0.13
C ARG A 98 -3.66 -16.29 -0.74
N TRP A 99 -2.53 -15.67 -1.06
CA TRP A 99 -1.43 -16.31 -1.77
C TRP A 99 -0.26 -16.58 -0.84
N ALA A 100 -0.24 -17.78 -0.25
CA ALA A 100 0.78 -18.20 0.71
C ALA A 100 2.22 -18.08 0.20
N ILE A 101 2.41 -18.25 -1.11
CA ILE A 101 3.70 -18.12 -1.79
C ILE A 101 4.34 -16.73 -1.62
N LEU A 102 3.56 -15.70 -1.29
CA LEU A 102 4.03 -14.34 -1.06
C LEU A 102 4.44 -14.07 0.41
N ARG A 103 4.24 -15.02 1.33
CA ARG A 103 4.48 -14.84 2.77
C ARG A 103 5.88 -15.22 3.22
N SER A 104 6.58 -16.02 2.44
CA SER A 104 7.93 -16.49 2.76
C SER A 104 8.92 -16.07 1.69
N ALA A 105 10.20 -16.03 2.05
CA ALA A 105 11.27 -15.89 1.07
C ALA A 105 11.14 -16.99 0.00
N SER A 106 11.35 -16.60 -1.25
CA SER A 106 11.35 -17.51 -2.38
C SER A 106 12.77 -17.84 -2.79
N PHE A 107 13.02 -19.10 -3.11
CA PHE A 107 14.27 -19.57 -3.70
C PHE A 107 14.21 -19.66 -5.23
N PHE A 108 13.11 -19.17 -5.84
CA PHE A 108 13.01 -19.11 -7.29
C PHE A 108 13.92 -18.02 -7.87
N GLU A 109 14.33 -18.19 -9.12
CA GLU A 109 15.02 -17.14 -9.87
C GLU A 109 14.16 -15.87 -9.97
N LEU A 110 14.80 -14.71 -10.05
CA LEU A 110 14.13 -13.40 -10.08
C LEU A 110 13.01 -13.33 -11.13
N LYS A 111 13.25 -13.86 -12.34
CA LYS A 111 12.25 -13.89 -13.41
C LYS A 111 10.99 -14.66 -13.02
N THR A 112 11.15 -15.76 -12.30
CA THR A 112 10.04 -16.57 -11.81
C THR A 112 9.31 -15.86 -10.66
N GLN A 113 10.03 -15.20 -9.76
CA GLN A 113 9.42 -14.40 -8.69
C GLN A 113 8.57 -13.25 -9.26
N VAL A 114 9.07 -12.55 -10.28
CA VAL A 114 8.32 -11.51 -11.02
C VAL A 114 7.01 -12.07 -11.56
N ASN A 115 7.05 -13.21 -12.24
CA ASN A 115 5.86 -13.85 -12.79
C ASN A 115 4.87 -14.27 -11.70
N ILE A 116 5.35 -14.80 -10.57
CA ILE A 116 4.51 -15.18 -9.43
C ILE A 116 3.76 -13.96 -8.88
N ILE A 117 4.46 -12.85 -8.65
CA ILE A 117 3.86 -11.61 -8.12
C ILE A 117 2.78 -11.08 -9.07
N SER A 118 3.10 -11.01 -10.37
CA SER A 118 2.15 -10.56 -11.40
C SER A 118 0.92 -11.47 -11.48
N ALA A 119 1.12 -12.79 -11.51
CA ALA A 119 0.02 -13.76 -11.54
C ALA A 119 -0.88 -13.65 -10.30
N CYS A 120 -0.30 -13.50 -9.10
CA CYS A 120 -1.05 -13.30 -7.87
C CYS A 120 -1.92 -12.04 -7.91
N ALA A 121 -1.38 -10.93 -8.43
CA ALA A 121 -2.14 -9.68 -8.56
C ALA A 121 -3.29 -9.80 -9.57
N ILE A 122 -3.05 -10.42 -10.73
CA ILE A 122 -4.06 -10.64 -11.78
C ILE A 122 -5.19 -11.54 -11.25
N LEU A 123 -4.84 -12.69 -10.68
CA LEU A 123 -5.82 -13.63 -10.13
C LEU A 123 -6.59 -13.03 -8.96
N HIS A 124 -5.93 -12.25 -8.10
CA HIS A 124 -6.60 -11.51 -7.03
C HIS A 124 -7.63 -10.54 -7.59
N ASN A 125 -7.28 -9.76 -8.62
CA ASN A 125 -8.22 -8.83 -9.24
C ASN A 125 -9.40 -9.55 -9.90
N HIS A 126 -9.14 -10.66 -10.60
CA HIS A 126 -10.19 -11.47 -11.22
C HIS A 126 -11.20 -11.97 -10.17
N ILE A 127 -10.72 -12.58 -9.08
CA ILE A 127 -11.59 -13.03 -7.98
C ILE A 127 -12.39 -11.86 -7.39
N ARG A 128 -11.77 -10.69 -7.21
CA ARG A 128 -12.46 -9.50 -6.69
C ARG A 128 -13.59 -8.98 -7.58
N ILE A 129 -13.54 -9.28 -8.88
CA ILE A 129 -14.58 -8.90 -9.84
C ILE A 129 -15.68 -9.97 -9.87
N GLU A 130 -15.30 -11.25 -9.97
CA GLU A 130 -16.24 -12.35 -10.17
C GLU A 130 -16.90 -12.85 -8.87
N GLN A 131 -16.29 -12.60 -7.70
CA GLN A 131 -16.76 -13.06 -6.40
C GLN A 131 -17.01 -11.88 -5.45
N PRO A 132 -18.19 -11.22 -5.55
CA PRO A 132 -18.53 -10.09 -4.69
C PRO A 132 -18.64 -10.47 -3.19
N ASN A 133 -18.93 -11.73 -2.87
CA ASN A 133 -19.04 -12.26 -1.51
C ASN A 133 -17.83 -13.12 -1.13
N ASP A 134 -16.63 -12.61 -1.39
CA ASP A 134 -15.37 -13.27 -1.06
C ASP A 134 -15.21 -13.46 0.47
N PRO A 135 -15.30 -14.69 1.00
CA PRO A 135 -15.32 -14.92 2.45
C PRO A 135 -14.01 -14.51 3.12
N LEU A 136 -12.89 -14.57 2.40
CA LEU A 136 -11.59 -14.16 2.91
C LEU A 136 -11.51 -12.64 3.08
N LEU A 137 -12.23 -11.87 2.25
CA LEU A 137 -12.34 -10.42 2.44
C LEU A 137 -13.04 -10.15 3.78
N ALA A 138 -14.18 -10.79 4.04
CA ALA A 138 -14.92 -10.62 5.29
C ALA A 138 -14.09 -11.03 6.52
N GLU A 139 -13.33 -12.12 6.43
CA GLU A 139 -12.43 -12.57 7.51
C GLU A 139 -11.32 -11.54 7.79
N VAL A 140 -10.68 -11.02 6.75
CA VAL A 140 -9.65 -9.97 6.89
C VAL A 140 -10.26 -8.70 7.46
N GLU A 141 -11.46 -8.30 7.01
CA GLU A 141 -12.19 -7.15 7.56
C GLU A 141 -12.50 -7.33 9.05
N ALA A 142 -12.93 -8.52 9.46
CA ALA A 142 -13.18 -8.84 10.86
C ALA A 142 -11.89 -8.78 11.70
N GLU A 143 -10.80 -9.44 11.27
CA GLU A 143 -9.51 -9.42 11.98
C GLU A 143 -8.97 -8.00 12.18
N LEU A 144 -9.07 -7.16 11.15
CA LEU A 144 -8.58 -5.79 11.19
C LEU A 144 -9.48 -4.86 12.00
N SER A 145 -10.79 -5.15 12.10
CA SER A 145 -11.70 -4.42 12.99
C SER A 145 -11.43 -4.71 14.47
N THR A 146 -10.82 -5.86 14.76
CA THR A 146 -10.42 -6.26 16.12
C THR A 146 -9.01 -5.81 16.51
N GLN A 147 -8.20 -5.34 15.56
CA GLN A 147 -6.89 -4.75 15.84
C GLN A 147 -7.07 -3.29 16.30
N PRO A 148 -6.49 -2.87 17.43
CA PRO A 148 -6.52 -1.48 17.84
C PRO A 148 -5.87 -0.61 16.76
N LEU A 149 -6.49 0.54 16.47
CA LEU A 149 -5.99 1.54 15.53
C LEU A 149 -4.56 1.94 15.91
N GLY A 150 -3.55 1.41 15.19
CA GLY A 150 -2.16 1.87 15.31
C GLY A 150 -1.07 0.81 15.53
N GLN A 151 -1.30 -0.48 15.27
CA GLN A 151 -0.20 -1.48 15.35
C GLN A 151 0.64 -1.65 14.08
N ASN A 152 0.30 -1.00 12.97
CA ASN A 152 1.07 -1.08 11.73
C ASN A 152 1.68 0.27 11.34
N VAL A 153 2.58 0.78 12.17
CA VAL A 153 3.49 1.89 11.81
C VAL A 153 4.92 1.43 12.03
#